data_AF-A0A421DVQ4-F1
#
_entry.id   AF-A0A421DVQ4-F1
#
_cell.length_a   1.000
_cell.length_b   1.000
_cell.length_c   1.000
_cell.angle_alpha   90.00
_cell.angle_beta   90.00
_cell.angle_gamma   90.00
#
_symmetry.space_group_name_H-M   'P 1'
#
loop_
_entity.id
_entity.type
_entity.pdbx_description
1 polymer ?
#
loop_
_entity_poly.entity_id
_entity_poly.type
_entity_poly.pdbx_seq_one_letter_code
_entity_poly.pdbx_strand_id
1 'polypeptide(L)'
;MTRWRAKRRYEANRRFGERADEALVAISILKAKRDGIDLEQSEDDLRAKLESGRHLLEQIRDALDEDPNADPYELAIADQIQENAITARSRLVGDFDDLIEVVDAAEETLTFQQGLDDVREKLKEISETANRTSRDSINRMRGTLADGTR
;
A
#
# COMPACT_ATOMS: atom_id res chain seq x y z
N MET A 1 -2.74 22.39 -19.64
CA MET A 1 -1.90 21.19 -19.44
C MET A 1 -2.27 20.44 -18.13
N THR A 2 -3.57 20.33 -17.80
CA THR A 2 -4.04 20.11 -16.40
C THR A 2 -4.94 18.88 -16.22
N ARG A 3 -5.70 18.46 -17.25
CA ARG A 3 -6.58 17.27 -17.16
C ARG A 3 -5.86 15.93 -17.24
N TRP A 4 -4.77 15.85 -18.00
CA TRP A 4 -4.06 14.58 -18.25
C TRP A 4 -3.25 14.10 -17.03
N ARG A 5 -2.59 15.02 -16.31
CA ARG A 5 -1.87 14.72 -15.06
C ARG A 5 -2.82 14.33 -13.92
N ALA A 6 -4.00 14.97 -13.84
CA ALA A 6 -5.02 14.63 -12.85
C ALA A 6 -5.62 13.24 -13.09
N LYS A 7 -5.88 12.87 -14.35
CA LYS A 7 -6.35 11.51 -14.71
C LYS A 7 -5.31 10.44 -14.40
N ARG A 8 -4.03 10.68 -14.70
CA ARG A 8 -2.93 9.75 -14.42
C ARG A 8 -2.73 9.52 -12.92
N ARG A 9 -2.83 10.57 -12.10
CA ARG A 9 -2.83 10.45 -10.63
C ARG A 9 -4.03 9.66 -10.13
N TYR A 10 -5.23 9.90 -10.66
CA TYR A 10 -6.42 9.12 -10.28
C TYR A 10 -6.29 7.62 -10.61
N GLU A 11 -5.70 7.28 -11.77
CA GLU A 11 -5.42 5.89 -12.15
C GLU A 11 -4.33 5.24 -11.27
N ALA A 12 -3.30 6.00 -10.89
CA ALA A 12 -2.27 5.53 -9.95
C ALA A 12 -2.83 5.27 -8.55
N ASN A 13 -3.69 6.16 -8.05
CA ASN A 13 -4.34 6.02 -6.73
C ASN A 13 -5.25 4.81 -6.66
N ARG A 14 -6.05 4.59 -7.71
CA ARG A 14 -6.95 3.45 -7.81
C ARG A 14 -6.16 2.14 -7.77
N ARG A 15 -5.02 2.09 -8.47
CA ARG A 15 -4.10 0.94 -8.43
C ARG A 15 -3.42 0.75 -7.07
N PHE A 16 -3.16 1.80 -6.30
CA PHE A 16 -2.54 1.67 -4.97
C PHE A 16 -3.51 1.02 -3.95
N GLY A 17 -4.75 1.49 -3.90
CA GLY A 17 -5.78 0.90 -3.03
C GLY A 17 -6.17 -0.52 -3.46
N GLU A 18 -6.35 -0.75 -4.76
CA GLU A 18 -6.70 -2.09 -5.29
C GLU A 18 -5.61 -3.13 -4.96
N ARG A 19 -4.33 -2.79 -5.12
CA ARG A 19 -3.21 -3.69 -4.77
C ARG A 19 -3.14 -4.02 -3.28
N ALA A 20 -3.36 -3.02 -2.41
CA ALA A 20 -3.41 -3.25 -0.97
C ALA A 20 -4.59 -4.16 -0.58
N ASP A 21 -5.76 -3.93 -1.15
CA ASP A 21 -6.96 -4.74 -0.88
C ASP A 21 -6.79 -6.19 -1.37
N GLU A 22 -6.18 -6.38 -2.55
CA GLU A 22 -5.85 -7.70 -3.09
C GLU A 22 -4.90 -8.49 -2.18
N ALA A 23 -3.85 -7.84 -1.69
CA ALA A 23 -2.92 -8.45 -0.73
C ALA A 23 -3.60 -8.78 0.61
N LEU A 24 -4.51 -7.92 1.10
CA LEU A 24 -5.31 -8.20 2.30
C LEU A 24 -6.22 -9.43 2.12
N VAL A 25 -6.78 -9.63 0.92
CA VAL A 25 -7.55 -10.83 0.58
C VAL A 25 -6.66 -12.07 0.63
N ALA A 26 -5.47 -12.02 0.02
CA ALA A 26 -4.51 -13.13 0.04
C ALA A 26 -4.11 -13.54 1.46
N ILE A 27 -3.78 -12.56 2.31
CA ILE A 27 -3.46 -12.80 3.72
C ILE A 27 -4.64 -13.45 4.46
N SER A 28 -5.87 -13.00 4.18
CA SER A 28 -7.08 -13.56 4.78
C SER A 28 -7.32 -15.01 4.35
N ILE A 29 -7.03 -15.36 3.10
CA ILE A 29 -7.09 -16.74 2.59
C ILE A 29 -6.04 -17.61 3.29
N LEU A 30 -4.80 -17.14 3.40
CA LEU A 30 -3.75 -17.86 4.13
C LEU A 30 -4.13 -18.12 5.59
N LYS A 31 -4.73 -17.11 6.24
CA LYS A 31 -5.23 -17.23 7.62
C LYS A 31 -6.35 -18.26 7.74
N ALA A 32 -7.30 -18.25 6.82
CA ALA A 32 -8.38 -19.22 6.77
C ALA A 32 -7.84 -20.65 6.59
N LYS A 33 -6.86 -20.85 5.68
CA LYS A 33 -6.20 -22.14 5.45
C LYS A 33 -5.49 -22.65 6.70
N ARG A 34 -4.80 -21.77 7.45
CA ARG A 34 -4.19 -22.10 8.75
C ARG A 34 -5.25 -22.55 9.77
N ASP A 35 -6.42 -21.90 9.75
CA ASP A 35 -7.54 -22.21 10.65
C ASP A 35 -8.37 -23.44 10.20
N GLY A 36 -7.91 -24.17 9.18
CA GLY A 36 -8.54 -25.40 8.68
C GLY A 36 -9.73 -25.15 7.75
N ILE A 37 -9.90 -23.92 7.26
CA ILE A 37 -10.94 -23.55 6.30
C ILE A 37 -10.33 -23.60 4.90
N ASP A 38 -10.79 -24.54 4.09
CA ASP A 38 -10.35 -24.65 2.71
C ASP A 38 -11.15 -23.70 1.81
N LEU A 39 -10.43 -22.86 1.06
CA LEU A 39 -11.00 -21.90 0.12
C LEU A 39 -10.40 -22.19 -1.25
N GLU A 40 -11.23 -22.56 -2.22
CA GLU A 40 -10.78 -22.81 -3.59
C GLU A 40 -10.18 -21.53 -4.19
N GLN A 41 -8.85 -21.50 -4.28
CA GLN A 41 -8.06 -20.44 -4.88
C GLN A 41 -6.87 -21.06 -5.62
N SER A 42 -6.53 -20.48 -6.77
CA SER A 42 -5.30 -20.85 -7.47
C SER A 42 -4.09 -20.36 -6.66
N GLU A 43 -3.10 -21.22 -6.49
CA GLU A 43 -1.83 -20.85 -5.86
C GLU A 43 -1.13 -19.70 -6.59
N ASP A 44 -1.19 -19.67 -7.92
CA ASP A 44 -0.59 -18.60 -8.72
C ASP A 44 -1.27 -17.26 -8.50
N ASP A 45 -2.59 -17.28 -8.34
CA ASP A 45 -3.39 -16.07 -8.06
C ASP A 45 -3.14 -15.56 -6.63
N LEU A 46 -2.87 -16.48 -5.70
CA LEU A 46 -2.48 -16.14 -4.33
C LEU A 46 -1.07 -15.54 -4.27
N ARG A 47 -0.09 -16.12 -4.98
CA ARG A 47 1.26 -15.58 -5.11
C ARG A 47 1.24 -14.18 -5.71
N ALA A 48 0.53 -13.98 -6.83
CA ALA A 48 0.46 -12.69 -7.51
C ALA A 48 -0.09 -11.57 -6.61
N LYS A 49 -1.08 -11.89 -5.75
CA LYS A 49 -1.63 -10.92 -4.79
C LYS A 49 -0.66 -10.59 -3.65
N LEU A 50 0.09 -11.59 -3.17
CA LEU A 50 1.15 -11.38 -2.16
C LEU A 50 2.30 -10.56 -2.73
N GLU A 51 2.77 -10.89 -3.93
CA GLU A 51 3.79 -10.16 -4.68
C GLU A 51 3.39 -8.69 -4.87
N SER A 52 2.14 -8.46 -5.28
CA SER A 52 1.56 -7.12 -5.42
C SER A 52 1.60 -6.32 -4.10
N GLY A 53 1.33 -6.99 -2.97
CA GLY A 53 1.46 -6.44 -1.63
C GLY A 53 2.91 -6.16 -1.24
N ARG A 54 3.84 -7.07 -1.54
CA ARG A 54 5.28 -6.91 -1.30
C ARG A 54 5.82 -5.68 -2.04
N HIS A 55 5.55 -5.58 -3.34
CA HIS A 55 5.96 -4.42 -4.15
C HIS A 55 5.37 -3.11 -3.63
N LEU A 56 4.15 -3.12 -3.09
CA LEU A 56 3.56 -1.92 -2.50
C LEU A 56 4.28 -1.51 -1.20
N LEU A 57 4.72 -2.46 -0.38
CA LEU A 57 5.54 -2.17 0.80
C LEU A 57 6.93 -1.63 0.40
N GLU A 58 7.58 -2.25 -0.59
CA GLU A 58 8.86 -1.80 -1.15
C GLU A 58 8.77 -0.35 -1.67
N GLN A 59 7.72 -0.01 -2.41
CA GLN A 59 7.51 1.36 -2.92
C GLN A 59 7.44 2.41 -1.80
N ILE A 60 6.76 2.09 -0.69
CA ILE A 60 6.67 3.01 0.45
C ILE A 60 7.97 3.04 1.24
N ARG A 61 8.64 1.90 1.39
CA ARG A 61 9.97 1.78 2.01
C ARG A 61 10.99 2.65 1.28
N ASP A 62 11.05 2.58 -0.04
CA ASP A 62 11.97 3.37 -0.86
C ASP A 62 11.65 4.86 -0.81
N ALA A 63 10.36 5.22 -0.79
CA ALA A 63 9.92 6.59 -0.59
C ALA A 63 10.32 7.13 0.80
N LEU A 64 10.25 6.31 1.85
CA LEU A 64 10.73 6.66 3.19
C LEU A 64 12.26 6.79 3.27
N ASP A 65 12.98 6.03 2.46
CA ASP A 65 14.45 6.07 2.35
C ASP A 65 14.95 7.17 1.38
N GLU A 66 14.04 8.06 0.95
CA GLU A 66 14.32 9.21 0.09
C GLU A 66 14.92 8.82 -1.29
N ASP A 67 14.48 7.70 -1.87
CA ASP A 67 14.89 7.30 -3.22
C ASP A 67 14.59 8.42 -4.24
N PRO A 68 15.60 8.89 -5.00
CA PRO A 68 15.41 9.97 -5.97
C PRO A 68 14.43 9.65 -7.11
N ASN A 69 14.07 8.38 -7.29
CA ASN A 69 13.14 7.89 -8.31
C ASN A 69 11.73 7.60 -7.78
N ALA A 70 11.49 7.74 -6.47
CA ALA A 70 10.17 7.50 -5.88
C ALA A 70 9.10 8.40 -6.52
N ASP A 71 7.92 7.86 -6.82
CA ASP A 71 6.85 8.66 -7.41
C ASP A 71 6.39 9.72 -6.39
N PRO A 72 6.09 10.97 -6.82
CA PRO A 72 5.59 12.00 -5.92
C PRO A 72 4.33 11.62 -5.13
N TYR A 73 3.56 10.65 -5.59
CA TYR A 73 2.43 10.08 -4.86
C TYR A 73 2.86 9.10 -3.77
N GLU A 74 3.84 8.25 -4.04
CA GLU A 74 4.45 7.34 -3.06
C GLU A 74 5.10 8.14 -1.92
N LEU A 75 5.85 9.19 -2.27
CA LEU A 75 6.40 10.14 -1.31
C LEU A 75 5.33 10.79 -0.43
N ALA A 76 4.20 11.22 -1.00
CA ALA A 76 3.11 11.82 -0.23
C ALA A 76 2.45 10.83 0.75
N ILE A 77 2.35 9.55 0.37
CA ILE A 77 1.85 8.50 1.27
C ILE A 77 2.88 8.24 2.37
N ALA A 78 4.16 8.07 2.01
CA ALA A 78 5.26 7.83 2.94
C ALA A 78 5.38 8.97 3.98
N ASP A 79 5.33 10.22 3.54
CA ASP A 79 5.33 11.39 4.43
C ASP A 79 4.14 11.35 5.40
N GLN A 80 2.95 11.01 4.90
CA GLN A 80 1.76 10.95 5.75
C GLN A 80 1.81 9.79 6.76
N ILE A 81 2.41 8.65 6.40
CA ILE A 81 2.67 7.55 7.34
C ILE A 81 3.70 8.01 8.39
N GLN A 82 4.77 8.68 7.97
CA GLN A 82 5.79 9.21 8.88
C GLN A 82 5.23 10.27 9.85
N GLU A 83 4.33 11.14 9.40
CA GLU A 83 3.67 12.15 10.24
C GLU A 83 2.80 11.52 11.34
N ASN A 84 2.20 10.36 11.07
CA ASN A 84 1.38 9.63 12.04
C ASN A 84 2.22 8.72 12.94
N ALA A 85 3.46 8.42 12.55
CA ALA A 85 4.38 7.60 13.32
C ALA A 85 5.06 8.42 14.44
N ILE A 86 5.10 7.86 15.65
CA ILE A 86 5.91 8.41 16.76
C ILE A 86 7.41 8.12 16.53
N THR A 87 7.70 7.13 15.69
CA THR A 87 9.02 6.59 15.42
C THR A 87 9.80 7.40 14.40
N ALA A 88 11.12 7.43 14.52
CA ALA A 88 12.01 8.04 13.54
C ALA A 88 11.93 7.33 12.18
N ARG A 89 12.02 8.10 11.09
CA ARG A 89 11.99 7.61 9.70
C ARG A 89 12.91 6.42 9.43
N SER A 90 14.15 6.47 9.90
CA SER A 90 15.12 5.37 9.70
C SER A 90 14.69 4.05 10.34
N ARG A 91 13.96 4.11 11.46
CA ARG A 91 13.41 2.91 12.10
C ARG A 91 12.16 2.43 11.38
N LEU A 92 11.36 3.35 10.85
CA LEU A 92 10.21 3.00 10.01
C LEU A 92 10.65 2.27 8.73
N VAL A 93 11.76 2.66 8.10
CA VAL A 93 12.36 1.92 6.98
C VAL A 93 12.66 0.48 7.38
N GLY A 94 13.34 0.27 8.52
CA GLY A 94 13.61 -1.08 9.03
C GLY A 94 12.34 -1.87 9.37
N ASP A 95 11.32 -1.22 9.94
CA ASP A 95 10.02 -1.84 10.19
C ASP A 95 9.38 -2.31 8.86
N PHE A 96 9.55 -1.58 7.76
CA PHE A 96 9.08 -1.99 6.44
C PHE A 96 9.93 -3.12 5.84
N ASP A 97 11.25 -3.12 6.02
CA ASP A 97 12.13 -4.21 5.58
C ASP A 97 11.69 -5.54 6.23
N ASP A 98 11.42 -5.54 7.54
CA ASP A 98 10.91 -6.71 8.26
C ASP A 98 9.56 -7.20 7.69
N LEU A 99 8.64 -6.28 7.37
CA LEU A 99 7.34 -6.64 6.78
C LEU A 99 7.46 -7.23 5.38
N ILE A 100 8.40 -6.72 4.58
CA ILE A 100 8.71 -7.24 3.23
C ILE A 100 9.19 -8.68 3.33
N GLU A 101 10.12 -8.98 4.25
CA GLU A 101 10.62 -10.35 4.47
C GLU A 101 9.50 -11.32 4.87
N VAL A 102 8.56 -10.87 5.70
CA VAL A 102 7.41 -11.71 6.11
C VAL A 102 6.51 -12.05 4.91
N VAL A 103 6.23 -11.08 4.03
CA VAL A 103 5.42 -11.31 2.83
C VAL A 103 6.14 -12.21 1.85
N ASP A 104 7.43 -12.00 1.66
CA ASP A 104 8.27 -12.81 0.77
C ASP A 104 8.26 -14.29 1.20
N ALA A 105 8.50 -14.54 2.49
CA ALA A 105 8.40 -15.89 3.05
C ALA A 105 6.98 -16.50 2.89
N ALA A 106 5.93 -15.69 3.02
CA ALA A 106 4.56 -16.16 2.83
C ALA A 106 4.22 -16.43 1.35
N GLU A 107 4.81 -15.69 0.42
CA GLU A 107 4.69 -15.89 -1.03
C GLU A 107 5.37 -17.19 -1.46
N GLU A 108 6.57 -17.46 -0.97
CA GLU A 108 7.32 -18.68 -1.26
C GLU A 108 6.62 -19.93 -0.74
N THR A 109 6.15 -19.89 0.51
CA THR A 109 5.59 -21.08 1.16
C THR A 109 4.09 -21.23 0.97
N LEU A 110 3.38 -20.15 0.62
CA LEU A 110 1.91 -20.07 0.63
C LEU A 110 1.29 -20.56 1.95
N THR A 111 1.95 -20.23 3.05
CA THR A 111 1.48 -20.50 4.41
C THR A 111 1.40 -19.23 5.22
N PHE A 112 0.47 -19.19 6.17
CA PHE A 112 0.35 -18.06 7.07
C PHE A 112 1.58 -17.95 7.98
N GLN A 113 2.31 -16.84 7.90
CA GLN A 113 3.41 -16.50 8.81
C GLN A 113 2.89 -15.65 9.97
N GLN A 114 3.49 -15.77 11.17
CA GLN A 114 3.02 -15.04 12.35
C GLN A 114 3.03 -13.50 12.14
N GLY A 115 4.01 -12.97 11.41
CA GLY A 115 4.11 -11.56 11.08
C GLY A 115 3.07 -11.05 10.06
N LEU A 116 2.29 -11.92 9.41
CA LEU A 116 1.31 -11.47 8.41
C LEU A 116 0.17 -10.64 9.03
N ASP A 117 -0.08 -10.78 10.33
CA ASP A 117 -1.03 -9.90 11.02
C ASP A 117 -0.50 -8.45 11.07
N ASP A 118 0.81 -8.25 11.25
CA ASP A 118 1.45 -6.93 11.22
C ASP A 118 1.47 -6.34 9.79
N VAL A 119 1.79 -7.17 8.80
CA VAL A 119 1.69 -6.83 7.37
C VAL A 119 0.27 -6.35 7.05
N ARG A 120 -0.73 -7.09 7.52
CA ARG A 120 -2.14 -6.75 7.29
C ARG A 120 -2.51 -5.41 7.90
N GLU A 121 -2.02 -5.09 9.10
CA GLU A 121 -2.26 -3.79 9.72
C GLU A 121 -1.60 -2.66 8.94
N LYS A 122 -0.36 -2.85 8.49
CA LYS A 122 0.34 -1.85 7.69
C LYS A 122 -0.31 -1.62 6.33
N LEU A 123 -0.71 -2.69 5.63
CA LEU A 123 -1.43 -2.58 4.34
C LEU A 123 -2.76 -1.84 4.48
N LYS A 124 -3.48 -2.02 5.59
CA LYS A 124 -4.70 -1.23 5.88
C LYS A 124 -4.38 0.24 6.08
N GLU A 125 -3.35 0.56 6.86
CA GLU A 125 -2.91 1.94 7.05
C GLU A 125 -2.54 2.61 5.71
N ILE A 126 -1.83 1.89 4.83
CA ILE A 126 -1.48 2.39 3.50
C ILE A 126 -2.74 2.61 2.65
N SER A 127 -3.67 1.66 2.62
CA SER A 127 -4.94 1.78 1.87
C SER A 127 -5.78 2.97 2.36
N GLU A 128 -5.90 3.15 3.67
CA GLU A 128 -6.61 4.28 4.28
C GLU A 128 -5.93 5.62 3.97
N THR A 129 -4.60 5.66 4.06
CA THR A 129 -3.80 6.84 3.74
C THR A 129 -3.94 7.21 2.27
N ALA A 130 -3.75 6.26 1.35
CA ALA A 130 -3.91 6.44 -0.08
C ALA A 130 -5.31 7.00 -0.44
N ASN A 131 -6.36 6.45 0.18
CA ASN A 131 -7.74 6.93 0.02
C ASN A 131 -7.93 8.37 0.52
N ARG A 132 -7.30 8.74 1.64
CA ARG A 132 -7.34 10.11 2.19
C ARG A 132 -6.57 11.09 1.30
N THR A 133 -5.33 10.78 0.93
CA THR A 133 -4.50 11.59 0.03
C THR A 133 -5.21 11.84 -1.31
N SER A 134 -5.91 10.83 -1.83
CA SER A 134 -6.74 10.94 -3.04
C SER A 134 -7.87 11.95 -2.88
N ARG A 135 -8.64 11.85 -1.79
CA ARG A 135 -9.76 12.76 -1.49
C ARG A 135 -9.29 14.20 -1.31
N ASP A 136 -8.19 14.41 -0.60
CA ASP A 136 -7.64 15.74 -0.36
C ASP A 136 -7.11 16.38 -1.65
N SER A 137 -6.52 15.58 -2.55
CA SER A 137 -6.14 16.07 -3.88
C SER A 137 -7.37 16.47 -4.70
N ILE A 138 -8.46 15.70 -4.65
CA ILE A 138 -9.70 16.02 -5.37
C ILE A 138 -10.38 17.28 -4.80
N ASN A 139 -10.45 17.40 -3.47
CA ASN A 139 -11.04 18.55 -2.80
C ASN A 139 -10.26 19.84 -3.09
N ARG A 140 -8.92 19.80 -3.06
CA ARG A 140 -8.08 20.94 -3.45
C ARG A 140 -8.31 21.37 -4.91
N MET A 141 -8.47 20.42 -5.84
CA MET A 141 -8.80 20.70 -7.24
C MET A 141 -10.22 21.29 -7.42
N ARG A 142 -11.21 20.82 -6.65
CA ARG A 142 -12.56 21.39 -6.67
C ARG A 142 -12.62 22.80 -6.07
N GLY A 143 -11.87 23.06 -5.00
CA GLY A 143 -11.75 24.37 -4.38
C GLY A 143 -11.09 25.42 -5.28
N THR A 144 -10.02 25.05 -5.99
CA THR A 144 -9.37 25.95 -6.97
C THR A 144 -10.23 26.23 -8.19
N LEU A 145 -11.10 25.30 -8.60
CA LEU A 145 -12.09 25.54 -9.66
C LEU A 145 -13.24 26.45 -9.21
N ALA A 146 -13.57 26.49 -7.92
CA ALA A 146 -14.59 27.38 -7.38
C ALA A 146 -14.08 28.82 -7.20
N ASP A 147 -12.79 28.97 -6.86
CA ASP A 147 -12.15 30.29 -6.63
C ASP A 147 -11.66 30.96 -7.92
N GLY A 148 -11.51 30.21 -9.02
CA GLY A 148 -11.10 30.73 -10.34
C GLY A 148 -12.19 31.43 -11.14
N THR A 149 -13.32 31.80 -10.52
CA THR A 149 -14.47 32.43 -11.20
C THR A 149 -14.69 33.91 -10.83
N ARG A 150 -13.66 34.62 -10.37
CA ARG A 150 -13.70 36.07 -10.12
C ARG A 150 -12.79 36.85 -11.07
#